data_AF-A0A6J4QP60-F1
#
_entry.id   AF-A0A6J4QP60-F1
#
_cell.length_a   1.000
_cell.length_b   1.000
_cell.length_c   1.000
_cell.angle_alpha   90.00
_cell.angle_beta   90.00
_cell.angle_gamma   90.00
#
_symmetry.space_group_name_H-M   'P 1'
#
loop_
_entity.id
_entity.type
_entity.pdbx_description
1 polymer ?
#
loop_
_entity_poly.entity_id
_entity_poly.type
_entity_poly.pdbx_seq_one_letter_code
_entity_poly.pdbx_strand_id
1 'polypeptide(L)'
;MITLSLSLLAGCSGVFGDPYEQANAHVADANEAIEEHNRLFENARGTYEEAREAVEAGETTSQEAERVTQARENMQEARDTLQEAREPLSEVQDLEVEAEVQKYAGLLSEAIDAQLAAEGGEIGFYELLEQDPTLADRREEAEGILTEVGNGYEEAENAYARAREVADANPELLPEGSQA
;
A
#
# COMPACT_ATOMS: atom_id res chain seq x y z
N MET A 1 -36.01 13.06 54.49
CA MET A 1 -35.59 11.68 54.16
C MET A 1 -35.13 11.70 52.71
N ILE A 2 -33.88 11.29 52.49
CA ILE A 2 -33.18 11.28 51.21
C ILE A 2 -33.60 10.02 50.44
N THR A 3 -33.90 10.13 49.15
CA THR A 3 -33.75 9.01 48.21
C THR A 3 -33.00 9.52 46.99
N LEU A 4 -31.69 9.29 47.06
CA LEU A 4 -30.71 9.49 46.01
C LEU A 4 -30.83 8.28 45.07
N SER A 5 -31.38 8.48 43.86
CA SER A 5 -31.43 7.44 42.84
C SER A 5 -30.04 7.32 42.21
N LEU A 6 -29.28 6.32 42.61
CA LEU A 6 -28.08 5.85 41.91
C LEU A 6 -28.54 5.17 40.61
N SER A 7 -28.32 5.82 39.47
CA SER A 7 -28.28 5.12 38.19
C SER A 7 -26.95 4.38 38.09
N LEU A 8 -27.01 3.05 38.20
CA LEU A 8 -25.91 2.15 37.89
C LEU A 8 -25.66 2.18 36.38
N LEU A 9 -24.61 2.87 35.95
CA LEU A 9 -23.97 2.64 34.66
C LEU A 9 -23.23 1.30 34.76
N ALA A 10 -23.91 0.22 34.40
CA ALA A 10 -23.26 -1.04 34.09
C ALA A 10 -22.61 -0.87 32.72
N GLY A 11 -21.27 -0.80 32.69
CA GLY A 11 -20.49 -0.78 31.46
C GLY A 11 -20.76 -2.03 30.64
N CYS A 12 -21.17 -1.85 29.40
CA CYS A 12 -21.29 -2.90 28.40
C CYS A 12 -19.89 -3.26 27.86
N SER A 13 -19.02 -3.79 28.70
CA SER A 13 -17.69 -4.30 28.30
C SER A 13 -17.78 -5.75 27.83
N GLY A 14 -18.66 -6.07 26.88
CA GLY A 14 -18.79 -7.47 26.47
C GLY A 14 -19.78 -7.72 25.36
N VAL A 15 -19.36 -7.45 24.12
CA VAL A 15 -19.76 -8.18 22.91
C VAL A 15 -18.63 -8.13 21.86
N PHE A 16 -17.86 -7.04 21.82
CA PHE A 16 -16.71 -6.84 20.93
C PHE A 16 -15.42 -6.83 21.78
N GLY A 17 -14.29 -7.31 21.25
CA GLY A 17 -13.04 -7.49 21.99
C GLY A 17 -12.46 -6.19 22.56
N ASP A 18 -11.30 -6.27 23.20
CA ASP A 18 -10.58 -5.07 23.63
C ASP A 18 -10.24 -4.19 22.40
N PRO A 19 -10.50 -2.86 22.42
CA PRO A 19 -10.22 -2.00 21.27
C PRO A 19 -8.76 -2.05 20.79
N TYR A 20 -7.79 -2.26 21.68
CA TYR A 20 -6.39 -2.43 21.28
C TYR A 20 -6.14 -3.76 20.61
N GLU A 21 -6.74 -4.83 21.12
CA GLU A 21 -6.65 -6.15 20.48
C GLU A 21 -7.21 -6.09 19.05
N GLN A 22 -8.34 -5.40 18.85
CA GLN A 22 -8.93 -5.18 17.53
C GLN A 22 -8.01 -4.31 16.65
N ALA A 23 -7.53 -3.17 17.15
CA ALA A 23 -6.64 -2.30 16.38
C ALA A 23 -5.36 -3.01 15.94
N ASN A 24 -4.76 -3.81 16.83
CA ASN A 24 -3.59 -4.60 16.51
C ASN A 24 -3.89 -5.69 15.47
N ALA A 25 -5.06 -6.34 15.55
CA ALA A 25 -5.48 -7.33 14.54
C ALA A 25 -5.63 -6.67 13.17
N HIS A 26 -6.33 -5.54 13.08
CA HIS A 26 -6.48 -4.81 11.82
C HIS A 26 -5.13 -4.34 11.26
N VAL A 27 -4.24 -3.80 12.09
CA VAL A 27 -2.89 -3.42 11.65
C VAL A 27 -2.11 -4.64 11.13
N ALA A 28 -2.24 -5.79 11.79
CA ALA A 28 -1.60 -7.02 11.33
C ALA A 28 -2.15 -7.50 9.98
N ASP A 29 -3.48 -7.48 9.80
CA ASP A 29 -4.12 -7.85 8.53
C ASP A 29 -3.68 -6.90 7.39
N ALA A 30 -3.58 -5.59 7.68
CA ALA A 30 -3.07 -4.61 6.73
C ALA A 30 -1.61 -4.88 6.35
N ASN A 31 -0.76 -5.22 7.33
CA ASN A 31 0.64 -5.53 7.09
C ASN A 31 0.81 -6.82 6.28
N GLU A 32 -0.01 -7.85 6.51
CA GLU A 32 0.02 -9.08 5.70
C GLU A 32 -0.26 -8.78 4.22
N ALA A 33 -1.26 -7.94 3.93
CA ALA A 33 -1.56 -7.48 2.58
C ALA A 33 -0.40 -6.65 1.98
N ILE A 34 0.24 -5.77 2.76
CA ILE A 34 1.40 -4.98 2.29
C ILE A 34 2.61 -5.90 2.00
N GLU A 35 2.89 -6.89 2.84
CA GLU A 35 3.97 -7.85 2.62
C GLU A 35 3.77 -8.67 1.35
N GLU A 36 2.55 -9.18 1.13
CA GLU A 36 2.22 -9.93 -0.07
C GLU A 36 2.25 -9.04 -1.32
N HIS A 37 1.73 -7.81 -1.22
CA HIS A 37 1.89 -6.80 -2.25
C HIS A 37 3.37 -6.62 -2.62
N ASN A 38 4.26 -6.43 -1.64
CA ASN A 38 5.68 -6.15 -1.90
C ASN A 38 6.35 -7.30 -2.67
N ARG A 39 6.00 -8.55 -2.33
CA ARG A 39 6.47 -9.74 -3.05
C ARG A 39 6.03 -9.75 -4.51
N LEU A 40 4.77 -9.42 -4.78
CA LEU A 40 4.21 -9.37 -6.14
C LEU A 40 4.77 -8.19 -6.94
N PHE A 41 4.92 -7.03 -6.30
CA PHE A 41 5.51 -5.83 -6.86
C PHE A 41 6.96 -6.05 -7.31
N GLU A 42 7.79 -6.65 -6.44
CA GLU A 42 9.16 -7.02 -6.79
C GLU A 42 9.20 -7.98 -7.99
N ASN A 43 8.27 -8.94 -8.06
CA ASN A 43 8.16 -9.86 -9.19
C ASN A 43 7.79 -9.13 -10.49
N ALA A 44 6.83 -8.21 -10.43
CA ALA A 44 6.42 -7.38 -11.57
C ALA A 44 7.59 -6.56 -12.11
N ARG A 45 8.32 -5.85 -11.22
CA ARG A 45 9.48 -5.06 -11.63
C ARG A 45 10.63 -5.90 -12.16
N GLY A 46 10.89 -7.06 -11.55
CA GLY A 46 11.89 -8.00 -12.05
C GLY A 46 11.56 -8.49 -13.47
N THR A 47 10.29 -8.81 -13.73
CA THR A 47 9.83 -9.23 -15.06
C THR A 47 10.00 -8.12 -16.10
N TYR A 48 9.70 -6.87 -15.75
CA TYR A 48 9.93 -5.72 -16.62
C TYR A 48 11.43 -5.46 -16.85
N GLU A 49 12.26 -5.57 -15.81
CA GLU A 49 13.71 -5.41 -15.92
C GLU A 49 14.32 -6.43 -16.90
N GLU A 50 13.91 -7.70 -16.83
CA GLU A 50 14.30 -8.73 -17.80
C GLU A 50 13.89 -8.36 -19.23
N ALA A 51 12.68 -7.81 -19.43
CA ALA A 51 12.23 -7.35 -20.74
C ALA A 51 13.11 -6.20 -21.27
N ARG A 52 13.40 -5.22 -20.40
CA ARG A 52 14.24 -4.06 -20.73
C ARG A 52 15.65 -4.50 -21.13
N GLU A 53 16.28 -5.38 -20.34
CA GLU A 53 17.63 -5.88 -20.63
C GLU A 53 17.70 -6.66 -21.95
N ALA A 54 16.68 -7.45 -22.26
CA ALA A 54 16.59 -8.17 -23.54
C ALA A 54 16.49 -7.21 -24.74
N VAL A 55 15.68 -6.14 -24.63
CA VAL A 55 15.62 -5.08 -25.66
C VAL A 55 16.98 -4.40 -25.84
N GLU A 56 17.66 -4.07 -24.74
CA GLU A 56 19.00 -3.44 -24.78
C GLU A 56 20.06 -4.37 -25.39
N ALA A 57 19.92 -5.68 -25.22
CA ALA A 57 20.77 -6.70 -25.83
C ALA A 57 20.45 -6.96 -27.33
N GLY A 58 19.36 -6.39 -27.85
CA GLY A 58 18.93 -6.55 -29.24
C GLY A 58 18.20 -7.87 -29.52
N GLU A 59 17.55 -8.44 -28.51
CA GLU A 59 16.70 -9.63 -28.64
C GLU A 59 15.37 -9.33 -29.39
N THR A 60 14.60 -10.39 -29.69
CA THR A 60 13.46 -10.33 -30.62
C THR A 60 12.17 -9.83 -29.96
N THR A 61 11.75 -8.61 -30.34
CA THR A 61 10.62 -7.79 -29.83
C THR A 61 9.32 -8.49 -29.40
N SER A 62 9.02 -9.71 -29.87
CA SER A 62 7.81 -10.43 -29.50
C SER A 62 7.86 -11.03 -28.10
N GLN A 63 9.04 -11.51 -27.65
CA GLN A 63 9.16 -12.11 -26.31
C GLN A 63 9.20 -11.03 -25.22
N GLU A 64 9.77 -9.87 -25.50
CA GLU A 64 9.81 -8.75 -24.57
C GLU A 64 8.42 -8.11 -24.44
N ALA A 65 7.64 -8.05 -25.53
CA ALA A 65 6.24 -7.64 -25.45
C ALA A 65 5.42 -8.55 -24.52
N GLU A 66 5.60 -9.88 -24.62
CA GLU A 66 4.96 -10.84 -23.70
C GLU A 66 5.39 -10.61 -22.24
N ARG A 67 6.68 -10.33 -21.99
CA ARG A 67 7.18 -10.02 -20.65
C ARG A 67 6.64 -8.70 -20.11
N VAL A 68 6.49 -7.66 -20.94
CA VAL A 68 5.86 -6.39 -20.53
C VAL A 68 4.41 -6.63 -20.11
N THR A 69 3.66 -7.43 -20.86
CA THR A 69 2.30 -7.81 -20.48
C THR A 69 2.26 -8.58 -19.17
N GLN A 70 3.18 -9.53 -18.99
CA GLN A 70 3.29 -10.26 -17.73
C GLN A 70 3.63 -9.34 -16.55
N ALA A 71 4.55 -8.39 -16.74
CA ALA A 71 4.88 -7.40 -15.72
C ALA A 71 3.66 -6.55 -15.34
N ARG A 72 2.86 -6.12 -16.34
CA ARG A 72 1.61 -5.38 -16.12
C ARG A 72 0.58 -6.21 -15.34
N GLU A 73 0.40 -7.48 -15.70
CA GLU A 73 -0.53 -8.38 -14.99
C GLU A 73 -0.10 -8.61 -13.54
N ASN A 74 1.20 -8.86 -13.30
CA ASN A 74 1.74 -9.00 -11.95
C ASN A 74 1.60 -7.70 -11.14
N MET A 75 1.80 -6.54 -11.77
CA MET A 75 1.60 -5.23 -11.12
C MET A 75 0.13 -5.00 -10.75
N GLN A 76 -0.80 -5.43 -11.60
CA GLN A 76 -2.23 -5.35 -11.29
C GLN A 76 -2.58 -6.28 -10.10
N GLU A 77 -2.04 -7.49 -10.05
CA GLU A 77 -2.23 -8.41 -8.92
C GLU A 77 -1.67 -7.80 -7.62
N ALA A 78 -0.47 -7.22 -7.66
CA ALA A 78 0.11 -6.50 -6.53
C ALA A 78 -0.84 -5.39 -6.05
N ARG A 79 -1.30 -4.52 -6.95
CA ARG A 79 -2.23 -3.43 -6.63
C ARG A 79 -3.52 -3.92 -5.99
N ASP A 80 -4.09 -5.01 -6.50
CA ASP A 80 -5.32 -5.57 -5.96
C ASP A 80 -5.11 -6.06 -4.53
N THR A 81 -3.98 -6.72 -4.24
CA THR A 81 -3.59 -7.09 -2.86
C THR A 81 -3.38 -5.88 -1.97
N LEU A 82 -2.71 -4.82 -2.45
CA LEU A 82 -2.47 -3.61 -1.64
C LEU A 82 -3.77 -2.88 -1.28
N GLN A 83 -4.79 -2.96 -2.14
CA GLN A 83 -6.12 -2.41 -1.83
C GLN A 83 -6.79 -3.11 -0.64
N GLU A 84 -6.49 -4.39 -0.41
CA GLU A 84 -7.05 -5.15 0.72
C GLU A 84 -6.61 -4.58 2.08
N ALA A 85 -5.45 -3.92 2.13
CA ALA A 85 -4.95 -3.25 3.34
C ALA A 85 -5.79 -2.03 3.77
N ARG A 86 -6.63 -1.46 2.88
CA ARG A 86 -7.39 -0.24 3.18
C ARG A 86 -8.52 -0.44 4.17
N GLU A 87 -9.25 -1.55 4.05
CA GLU A 87 -10.39 -1.85 4.92
C GLU A 87 -9.98 -1.96 6.40
N PRO A 88 -9.01 -2.81 6.78
CA PRO A 88 -8.62 -2.92 8.18
C PRO A 88 -8.06 -1.60 8.74
N LEU A 89 -7.28 -0.84 7.97
CA LEU A 89 -6.79 0.47 8.42
C LEU A 89 -7.92 1.48 8.66
N SER A 90 -8.99 1.44 7.85
CA SER A 90 -10.17 2.25 8.08
C SER A 90 -10.91 1.84 9.35
N GLU A 91 -10.98 0.54 9.67
CA GLU A 91 -11.62 0.05 10.89
C GLU A 91 -10.89 0.54 12.15
N VAL A 92 -9.57 0.68 12.13
CA VAL A 92 -8.80 1.28 13.23
C VAL A 92 -9.25 2.71 13.55
N GLN A 93 -9.65 3.48 12.54
CA GLN A 93 -10.07 4.88 12.72
C GLN A 93 -11.40 5.01 13.49
N ASP A 94 -12.21 3.95 13.50
CA ASP A 94 -13.48 3.91 14.20
C ASP A 94 -13.37 3.37 15.64
N LEU A 95 -12.19 2.88 16.04
CA LEU A 95 -11.95 2.33 17.38
C LEU A 95 -11.61 3.41 18.42
N GLU A 96 -12.05 3.20 19.66
CA GLU A 96 -11.70 4.04 20.81
C GLU A 96 -10.33 3.64 21.39
N VAL A 97 -9.25 3.96 20.67
CA VAL A 97 -7.82 3.74 21.04
C VAL A 97 -7.06 5.08 21.14
N GLU A 98 -5.77 5.08 21.54
CA GLU A 98 -5.00 6.33 21.55
C GLU A 98 -4.87 6.94 20.15
N ALA A 99 -4.76 8.28 20.14
CA ALA A 99 -4.61 9.06 18.92
C ALA A 99 -3.35 8.65 18.11
N GLU A 100 -2.31 8.16 18.77
CA GLU A 100 -1.09 7.67 18.14
C GLU A 100 -1.33 6.42 17.28
N VAL A 101 -2.21 5.52 17.72
CA VAL A 101 -2.59 4.31 16.96
C VAL A 101 -3.41 4.70 15.72
N GLN A 102 -4.39 5.59 15.88
CA GLN A 102 -5.18 6.14 14.76
C GLN A 102 -4.29 6.93 13.77
N LYS A 103 -3.34 7.70 14.30
CA LYS A 103 -2.39 8.45 13.47
C LYS A 103 -1.49 7.53 12.66
N TYR A 104 -1.00 6.44 13.27
CA TYR A 104 -0.22 5.43 12.58
C TYR A 104 -1.02 4.79 11.44
N ALA A 105 -2.24 4.32 11.71
CA ALA A 105 -3.11 3.71 10.68
C ALA A 105 -3.44 4.70 9.55
N GLY A 106 -3.73 5.97 9.89
CA GLY A 106 -3.98 7.01 8.91
C GLY A 106 -2.78 7.29 7.99
N LEU A 107 -1.55 7.31 8.54
CA LEU A 107 -0.34 7.49 7.74
C LEU A 107 -0.05 6.29 6.82
N LEU A 108 -0.36 5.07 7.27
CA LEU A 108 -0.30 3.89 6.39
C LEU A 108 -1.34 4.00 5.25
N SER A 109 -2.57 4.44 5.54
CA SER A 109 -3.57 4.66 4.49
C SER A 109 -3.11 5.73 3.48
N GLU A 110 -2.52 6.83 3.95
CA GLU A 110 -1.91 7.85 3.06
C GLU A 110 -0.83 7.23 2.15
N ALA A 111 0.04 6.39 2.72
CA ALA A 111 1.11 5.75 1.97
C ALA A 111 0.59 4.78 0.90
N ILE A 112 -0.38 3.93 1.27
CA ILE A 112 -1.06 3.01 0.36
C ILE A 112 -1.74 3.76 -0.78
N ASP A 113 -2.42 4.87 -0.49
CA ASP A 113 -3.11 5.65 -1.52
C ASP A 113 -2.14 6.28 -2.53
N ALA A 114 -1.03 6.85 -2.04
CA ALA A 114 0.02 7.39 -2.90
C ALA A 114 0.67 6.29 -3.75
N GLN A 115 0.94 5.13 -3.15
CA GLN A 115 1.53 3.99 -3.83
C GLN A 115 0.61 3.43 -4.92
N LEU A 116 -0.67 3.21 -4.61
CA LEU A 116 -1.66 2.75 -5.59
C LEU A 116 -1.83 3.71 -6.77
N ALA A 117 -1.67 5.02 -6.54
CA ALA A 117 -1.68 6.02 -7.60
C ALA A 117 -0.43 5.92 -8.48
N ALA A 118 0.76 5.78 -7.89
CA ALA A 118 2.02 5.58 -8.61
C ALA A 118 1.99 4.30 -9.46
N GLU A 119 1.56 3.18 -8.87
CA GLU A 119 1.46 1.89 -9.58
C GLU A 119 0.42 1.92 -10.70
N GLY A 120 -0.65 2.73 -10.55
CA GLY A 120 -1.60 2.97 -11.64
C GLY A 120 -0.95 3.68 -12.83
N GLY A 121 -0.04 4.62 -12.58
CA GLY A 121 0.77 5.25 -13.61
C GLY A 121 1.77 4.26 -14.24
N GLU A 122 2.41 3.40 -13.44
CA GLU A 122 3.36 2.40 -13.95
C GLU A 122 2.66 1.36 -14.86
N ILE A 123 1.44 0.93 -14.51
CA ILE A 123 0.58 0.14 -15.40
C ILE A 123 0.32 0.88 -16.70
N GLY A 124 -0.03 2.16 -16.65
CA GLY A 124 -0.25 2.98 -17.84
C GLY A 124 1.00 3.08 -18.72
N PHE A 125 2.19 3.14 -18.12
CA PHE A 125 3.45 3.07 -18.85
C PHE A 125 3.65 1.70 -19.54
N TYR A 126 3.35 0.59 -18.87
CA TYR A 126 3.41 -0.74 -19.49
C TYR A 126 2.40 -0.90 -20.63
N GLU A 127 1.18 -0.41 -20.49
CA GLU A 127 0.19 -0.39 -21.58
C GLU A 127 0.67 0.42 -22.79
N LEU A 128 1.42 1.50 -22.55
CA LEU A 128 2.00 2.31 -23.61
C LEU A 128 3.09 1.52 -24.34
N LEU A 129 3.95 0.80 -23.63
CA LEU A 129 4.95 -0.09 -24.22
C LEU A 129 4.34 -1.26 -25.00
N GLU A 130 3.22 -1.83 -24.56
CA GLU A 130 2.50 -2.86 -25.32
C GLU A 130 1.98 -2.33 -26.67
N GLN A 131 1.56 -1.06 -26.70
CA GLN A 131 1.02 -0.42 -27.90
C GLN A 131 2.12 0.09 -28.86
N ASP A 132 3.18 0.68 -28.30
CA ASP A 132 4.35 1.18 -29.02
C ASP A 132 5.64 0.82 -28.27
N PRO A 133 6.19 -0.40 -28.50
CA PRO A 133 7.41 -0.85 -27.81
C PRO A 133 8.63 0.03 -28.06
N THR A 134 8.60 0.85 -29.12
CA THR A 134 9.72 1.73 -29.48
C THR A 134 9.59 3.13 -28.90
N LEU A 135 8.42 3.47 -28.37
CA LEU A 135 8.06 4.83 -27.93
C LEU A 135 8.31 5.90 -29.00
N ALA A 136 8.30 5.53 -30.28
CA ALA A 136 8.77 6.40 -31.36
C ALA A 136 7.94 7.69 -31.44
N ASP A 137 6.64 7.58 -31.21
CA ASP A 137 5.70 8.70 -31.25
C ASP A 137 5.15 9.08 -29.86
N ARG A 138 5.55 8.34 -28.81
CA ARG A 138 5.00 8.46 -27.44
C ARG A 138 6.04 8.68 -26.34
N ARG A 139 7.28 9.03 -26.70
CA ARG A 139 8.35 9.27 -25.72
C ARG A 139 7.99 10.35 -24.69
N GLU A 140 7.48 11.50 -25.14
CA GLU A 140 7.14 12.61 -24.22
C GLU A 140 6.03 12.21 -23.23
N GLU A 141 5.05 11.44 -23.71
CA GLU A 141 3.98 10.88 -22.88
C GLU A 141 4.55 9.90 -21.84
N ALA A 142 5.41 8.98 -22.26
CA ALA A 142 6.07 8.02 -21.38
C ALA A 142 6.95 8.72 -20.32
N GLU A 143 7.72 9.75 -20.70
CA GLU A 143 8.54 10.54 -19.77
C GLU A 143 7.67 11.29 -18.74
N GLY A 144 6.52 11.82 -19.18
CA GLY A 144 5.53 12.44 -18.29
C GLY A 144 5.00 11.45 -17.26
N ILE A 145 4.54 10.28 -17.70
CA ILE A 145 4.05 9.21 -16.82
C ILE A 145 5.13 8.81 -15.82
N LEU A 146 6.35 8.53 -16.28
CA LEU A 146 7.44 8.09 -15.39
C LEU A 146 7.83 9.15 -14.34
N THR A 147 7.72 10.43 -14.70
CA THR A 147 7.93 11.52 -13.75
C THR A 147 6.85 11.55 -12.67
N GLU A 148 5.57 11.41 -13.06
CA GLU A 148 4.45 11.35 -12.11
C GLU A 148 4.53 10.12 -11.21
N VAL A 149 4.85 8.95 -11.79
CA VAL A 149 5.08 7.69 -11.06
C VAL A 149 6.19 7.85 -10.02
N GLY A 150 7.33 8.43 -10.42
CA GLY A 150 8.45 8.68 -9.51
C GLY A 150 8.07 9.57 -8.33
N ASN A 151 7.35 10.67 -8.59
CA ASN A 151 6.86 11.56 -7.53
C ASN A 151 5.86 10.84 -6.60
N GLY A 152 4.99 9.99 -7.15
CA GLY A 152 4.02 9.21 -6.36
C GLY A 152 4.69 8.20 -5.43
N TYR A 153 5.73 7.49 -5.89
CA TYR A 153 6.51 6.61 -5.02
C TYR A 153 7.27 7.38 -3.94
N GLU A 154 7.83 8.55 -4.25
CA GLU A 154 8.47 9.41 -3.24
C GLU A 154 7.45 9.88 -2.18
N GLU A 155 6.23 10.21 -2.59
CA GLU A 155 5.15 10.56 -1.66
C GLU A 155 4.78 9.38 -0.75
N ALA A 156 4.63 8.18 -1.31
CA ALA A 156 4.36 6.96 -0.56
C ALA A 156 5.47 6.65 0.44
N GLU A 157 6.74 6.69 0.01
CA GLU A 157 7.91 6.47 0.87
C GLU A 157 7.94 7.45 2.05
N ASN A 158 7.68 8.74 1.79
CA ASN A 158 7.60 9.75 2.83
C ASN A 158 6.44 9.51 3.82
N ALA A 159 5.32 8.96 3.35
CA ALA A 159 4.20 8.59 4.22
C ALA A 159 4.52 7.36 5.09
N TYR A 160 5.11 6.31 4.52
CA TYR A 160 5.59 5.16 5.30
C TYR A 160 6.65 5.55 6.33
N ALA A 161 7.59 6.44 5.97
CA ALA A 161 8.60 6.94 6.89
C ALA A 161 7.95 7.66 8.09
N ARG A 162 6.95 8.51 7.85
CA ARG A 162 6.17 9.16 8.92
C ARG A 162 5.40 8.16 9.77
N ALA A 163 4.81 7.12 9.18
CA ALA A 163 4.14 6.06 9.94
C ALA A 163 5.13 5.34 10.86
N ARG A 164 6.31 4.99 10.34
CA ARG A 164 7.39 4.35 11.10
C ARG A 164 7.89 5.22 12.26
N GLU A 165 8.04 6.52 12.05
CA GLU A 165 8.38 7.46 13.13
C GLU A 165 7.35 7.45 14.27
N VAL A 166 6.05 7.29 13.97
CA VAL A 166 5.01 7.17 14.99
C VAL A 166 5.12 5.84 15.73
N ALA A 167 5.36 4.73 15.02
CA ALA A 167 5.55 3.42 15.63
C ALA A 167 6.78 3.40 16.56
N ASP A 168 7.92 3.87 16.08
CA ASP A 168 9.18 3.90 16.83
C ASP A 168 9.12 4.79 18.09
N ALA A 169 8.31 5.85 18.05
CA ALA A 169 8.09 6.72 19.19
C ALA A 169 7.12 6.12 20.24
N ASN A 170 6.33 5.11 19.88
CA ASN A 170 5.26 4.55 20.71
C ASN A 170 5.28 3.00 20.79
N PRO A 171 6.42 2.38 21.18
CA PRO A 171 6.59 0.92 21.13
C PRO A 171 5.68 0.14 22.10
N GLU A 172 5.13 0.81 23.12
CA GLU A 172 4.18 0.19 24.06
C GLU A 172 2.75 0.14 23.49
N LEU A 173 2.44 0.96 22.49
CA LEU A 173 1.12 1.06 21.84
C LEU A 173 1.09 0.34 20.49
N LEU A 174 2.23 0.25 19.82
CA LEU A 174 2.40 -0.34 18.49
C LEU A 174 3.51 -1.40 18.59
N PRO A 175 3.18 -2.71 18.52
CA PRO A 175 4.15 -3.76 18.76
C PRO A 175 5.29 -3.78 17.73
N GLU A 176 6.47 -4.26 18.15
CA GLU A 176 7.59 -4.54 17.23
C GLU A 176 7.14 -5.59 16.20
N GLY A 177 7.02 -5.16 14.93
CA GLY A 177 6.37 -5.93 13.86
C GLY A 177 5.36 -5.10 13.06
N SER A 178 4.97 -3.92 13.55
CA SER A 178 4.24 -2.90 12.78
C SER A 178 5.12 -2.18 11.74
N GLN A 179 6.12 -2.85 11.18
CA GLN A 179 7.01 -2.27 10.17
C GLN A 179 6.61 -2.81 8.81
N ALA A 180 5.74 -2.07 8.12
CA ALA A 180 5.63 -2.14 6.66
C ALA A 180 6.90 -1.58 6.01
#